data_AF-A0A0M4GKG4-F1
#
_entry.id   AF-A0A0M4GKG4-F1
#
_cell.length_a   1.000
_cell.length_b   1.000
_cell.length_c   1.000
_cell.angle_alpha   90.00
_cell.angle_beta   90.00
_cell.angle_gamma   90.00
#
_symmetry.space_group_name_H-M   'P 1'
#
loop_
_entity.id
_entity.type
_entity.pdbx_description
1 polymer ?
#
loop_
_entity_poly.entity_id
_entity_poly.type
_entity_poly.pdbx_seq_one_letter_code
_entity_poly.pdbx_strand_id
1 'polypeptide(L)'
;MTAVPDEPDPGPEPLHEWTAAGFDVGRARRWIGAGFPLDAALRWRAGGVHAPADASAWRAAGVSPHAVLPMLRAGMTPRDAVQWHELGYSHAEAADRHLAGERPHPRRWWWTLLRRRARRPDALADDEADAMRELLASGVGAATARAYLDAGWRRGEGAPAWAATGIDPARAAAWRALGLRPAEAAALAAGGADAFDVLRRWWDAGVPREEAASWLVAGFTPDEALRARTDGATAERAAVLRALGGGIGPASAGPDR
;
A
#
# COMPACT_ATOMS: atom_id res chain seq x y z
N MET A 1 29.31 -45.05 -13.12
CA MET A 1 29.49 -43.86 -12.26
C MET A 1 29.53 -42.65 -13.16
N THR A 2 28.36 -42.06 -13.39
CA THR A 2 28.18 -40.88 -14.25
C THR A 2 28.60 -39.66 -13.43
N ALA A 3 29.60 -38.93 -13.90
CA ALA A 3 30.04 -37.70 -13.26
C ALA A 3 28.91 -36.67 -13.27
N VAL A 4 28.52 -36.21 -12.09
CA VAL A 4 27.63 -35.06 -11.91
C VAL A 4 28.44 -33.83 -12.33
N PRO A 5 27.98 -33.01 -13.28
CA PRO A 5 28.65 -31.75 -13.57
C PRO A 5 28.50 -30.84 -12.35
N ASP A 6 29.62 -30.29 -11.89
CA ASP A 6 29.70 -29.22 -10.89
C ASP A 6 28.69 -28.11 -11.27
N GLU A 7 27.73 -27.85 -10.40
CA GLU A 7 26.94 -26.62 -10.47
C GLU A 7 27.92 -25.46 -10.29
N PRO A 8 27.96 -24.47 -11.21
CA PRO A 8 28.84 -23.33 -11.03
C PRO A 8 28.42 -22.58 -9.76
N ASP A 9 29.34 -22.56 -8.80
CA ASP A 9 29.35 -21.66 -7.64
C ASP A 9 28.83 -20.27 -8.08
N PRO A 10 27.81 -19.67 -7.43
CA PRO A 10 27.32 -18.34 -7.78
C PRO A 10 28.40 -17.31 -7.42
N GLY A 11 29.38 -17.18 -8.30
CA GLY A 11 30.50 -16.27 -8.16
C GLY A 11 30.02 -14.83 -7.98
N PRO A 12 30.78 -13.98 -7.28
CA PRO A 12 30.43 -12.59 -7.05
C PRO A 12 30.17 -11.91 -8.41
N GLU A 13 28.97 -11.33 -8.56
CA GLU A 13 28.56 -10.61 -9.76
C GLU A 13 29.71 -9.71 -10.24
N PRO A 14 30.24 -9.92 -11.45
CA PRO A 14 31.63 -9.58 -11.63
C PRO A 14 31.74 -8.09 -11.92
N LEU A 15 32.31 -7.34 -10.97
CA LEU A 15 32.42 -5.88 -10.97
C LEU A 15 33.01 -5.29 -12.28
N HIS A 16 33.76 -6.10 -13.04
CA HIS A 16 34.28 -5.70 -14.34
C HIS A 16 33.16 -5.38 -15.34
N GLU A 17 32.06 -6.13 -15.35
CA GLU A 17 30.91 -5.89 -16.24
C GLU A 17 30.24 -4.54 -15.91
N TRP A 18 30.11 -4.25 -14.62
CA TRP A 18 29.60 -2.96 -14.14
C TRP A 18 30.49 -1.79 -14.59
N THR A 19 31.81 -1.95 -14.47
CA THR A 19 32.75 -0.92 -14.94
C THR A 19 32.74 -0.75 -16.45
N ALA A 20 32.61 -1.84 -17.21
CA ALA A 20 32.46 -1.80 -18.67
C ALA A 20 31.16 -1.10 -19.09
N ALA A 21 30.10 -1.25 -18.30
CA ALA A 21 28.83 -0.53 -18.47
C ALA A 21 28.86 0.94 -18.00
N GLY A 22 30.02 1.43 -17.56
CA GLY A 22 30.24 2.83 -17.18
C GLY A 22 29.81 3.19 -15.75
N PHE A 23 29.68 2.19 -14.87
CA PHE A 23 29.55 2.43 -13.44
C PHE A 23 30.94 2.52 -12.80
N ASP A 24 31.19 3.56 -12.01
CA ASP A 24 32.34 3.52 -11.10
C ASP A 24 32.13 2.43 -10.03
N VAL A 25 33.22 1.92 -9.47
CA VAL A 25 33.19 0.82 -8.48
C VAL A 25 32.31 1.16 -7.27
N GLY A 26 32.30 2.41 -6.83
CA GLY A 26 31.47 2.86 -5.71
C GLY A 26 29.99 2.81 -6.04
N ARG A 27 29.61 3.25 -7.26
CA ARG A 27 28.24 3.17 -7.75
C ARG A 27 27.81 1.73 -7.99
N ALA A 28 28.64 0.89 -8.61
CA ALA A 28 28.36 -0.53 -8.80
C ALA A 28 28.06 -1.22 -7.45
N ARG A 29 28.91 -1.00 -6.44
CA ARG A 29 28.70 -1.53 -5.08
C ARG A 29 27.39 -1.08 -4.45
N ARG A 30 26.95 0.18 -4.68
CA ARG A 30 25.66 0.66 -4.17
C ARG A 30 24.47 -0.04 -4.83
N TRP A 31 24.51 -0.27 -6.14
CA TRP A 31 23.43 -0.98 -6.85
C TRP A 31 23.37 -2.46 -6.49
N ILE A 32 24.54 -3.13 -6.43
CA ILE A 32 24.66 -4.52 -5.98
C ILE A 32 24.18 -4.66 -4.54
N GLY A 33 24.62 -3.77 -3.64
CA GLY A 33 24.20 -3.76 -2.23
C GLY A 33 22.70 -3.53 -2.05
N ALA A 34 22.06 -2.83 -2.99
CA ALA A 34 20.62 -2.64 -3.04
C ALA A 34 19.87 -3.80 -3.76
N GLY A 35 20.58 -4.86 -4.17
CA GLY A 35 19.99 -6.05 -4.79
C GLY A 35 19.52 -5.86 -6.23
N PHE A 36 20.05 -4.87 -6.95
CA PHE A 36 19.74 -4.67 -8.36
C PHE A 36 20.80 -5.31 -9.26
N PRO A 37 20.40 -6.18 -10.21
CA PRO A 37 21.33 -6.67 -11.23
C PRO A 37 21.69 -5.55 -12.21
N LEU A 38 22.82 -5.71 -12.92
CA LEU A 38 23.34 -4.72 -13.87
C LEU A 38 22.30 -4.23 -14.89
N ASP A 39 21.55 -5.16 -15.50
CA ASP A 39 20.49 -4.82 -16.48
C ASP A 39 19.39 -3.95 -15.88
N ALA A 40 19.02 -4.19 -14.61
CA ALA A 40 18.04 -3.35 -13.94
C ALA A 40 18.61 -1.95 -13.69
N ALA A 41 19.85 -1.85 -13.23
CA ALA A 41 20.53 -0.56 -13.01
C ALA A 41 20.64 0.25 -14.32
N LEU A 42 20.95 -0.40 -15.43
CA LEU A 42 20.99 0.23 -16.76
C LEU A 42 19.61 0.74 -17.20
N ARG A 43 18.55 -0.05 -17.00
CA ARG A 43 17.18 0.38 -17.31
C ARG A 43 16.74 1.59 -16.50
N TRP A 44 17.04 1.61 -15.19
CA TRP A 44 16.77 2.77 -14.34
C TRP A 44 17.57 4.00 -14.77
N ARG A 45 18.85 3.81 -15.11
CA ARG A 45 19.71 4.88 -15.63
C ARG A 45 19.17 5.46 -16.94
N ALA A 46 18.67 4.63 -17.85
CA ALA A 46 18.04 5.08 -19.09
C ALA A 46 16.75 5.88 -18.84
N GLY A 47 16.03 5.55 -17.75
CA GLY A 47 14.88 6.31 -17.27
C GLY A 47 15.22 7.62 -16.54
N GLY A 48 16.51 7.93 -16.34
CA GLY A 48 16.96 9.13 -15.62
C GLY A 48 17.18 8.94 -14.11
N VAL A 49 17.10 7.71 -13.60
CA VAL A 49 17.32 7.38 -12.19
C VAL A 49 18.73 6.83 -11.99
N HIS A 50 19.57 7.55 -11.26
CA HIS A 50 21.00 7.23 -11.13
C HIS A 50 21.42 6.66 -9.77
N ALA A 51 20.56 6.82 -8.76
CA ALA A 51 20.78 6.26 -7.44
C ALA A 51 19.88 5.03 -7.22
N PRO A 52 20.42 3.95 -6.61
CA PRO A 52 19.62 2.76 -6.31
C PRO A 52 18.51 3.03 -5.30
N ALA A 53 18.70 3.96 -4.36
CA ALA A 53 17.67 4.36 -3.41
C ALA A 53 16.44 4.96 -4.11
N ASP A 54 16.67 5.84 -5.10
CA ASP A 54 15.59 6.42 -5.91
C ASP A 54 14.90 5.33 -6.75
N ALA A 55 15.66 4.40 -7.33
CA ALA A 55 15.12 3.28 -8.09
C ALA A 55 14.26 2.36 -7.22
N SER A 56 14.67 2.09 -5.99
CA SER A 56 13.87 1.37 -5.00
C SER A 56 12.59 2.12 -4.66
N ALA A 57 12.64 3.44 -4.50
CA ALA A 57 11.45 4.25 -4.21
C ALA A 57 10.44 4.23 -5.36
N TRP A 58 10.89 4.38 -6.61
CA TRP A 58 10.04 4.26 -7.79
C TRP A 58 9.48 2.84 -7.97
N ARG A 59 10.29 1.80 -7.71
CA ARG A 59 9.83 0.41 -7.70
C ARG A 59 8.76 0.17 -6.64
N ALA A 60 8.96 0.70 -5.43
CA ALA A 60 7.99 0.63 -4.34
C ALA A 60 6.70 1.40 -4.69
N ALA A 61 6.78 2.44 -5.50
CA ALA A 61 5.61 3.12 -6.05
C ALA A 61 4.91 2.34 -7.18
N GLY A 62 5.36 1.13 -7.52
CA GLY A 62 4.81 0.31 -8.61
C GLY A 62 5.20 0.80 -10.01
N VAL A 63 6.11 1.76 -10.12
CA VAL A 63 6.55 2.35 -11.39
C VAL A 63 7.71 1.53 -11.95
N SER A 64 7.59 1.12 -13.22
CA SER A 64 8.69 0.44 -13.92
C SER A 64 9.71 1.45 -14.46
N PRO A 65 10.97 1.04 -14.70
CA PRO A 65 11.99 1.91 -15.29
C PRO A 65 11.57 2.55 -16.63
N HIS A 66 10.60 1.97 -17.35
CA HIS A 66 10.12 2.46 -18.64
C HIS A 66 9.05 3.55 -18.50
N ALA A 67 8.35 3.60 -17.35
CA ALA A 67 7.32 4.59 -17.06
C ALA A 67 7.85 5.81 -16.27
N VAL A 68 9.07 5.74 -15.74
CA VAL A 68 9.61 6.77 -14.82
C VAL A 68 10.02 8.07 -15.52
N LEU A 69 10.49 8.02 -16.77
CA LEU A 69 11.05 9.20 -17.45
C LEU A 69 10.01 10.32 -17.68
N PRO A 70 8.77 10.03 -18.18
CA PRO A 70 7.72 11.04 -18.26
C PRO A 70 7.37 11.65 -16.91
N MET A 71 7.35 10.85 -15.84
CA MET A 71 7.03 11.30 -14.49
C MET A 71 8.10 12.25 -13.93
N LEU A 72 9.39 11.93 -14.13
CA LEU A 72 10.49 12.80 -13.76
C LEU A 72 10.45 14.12 -14.53
N ARG A 73 10.11 14.10 -15.83
CA ARG A 73 9.94 15.32 -16.63
C ARG A 73 8.77 16.18 -16.16
N ALA A 74 7.73 15.56 -15.64
CA ALA A 74 6.61 16.23 -15.00
C ALA A 74 6.94 16.73 -13.57
N GLY A 75 8.14 16.45 -13.05
CA GLY A 75 8.52 16.82 -11.68
C GLY A 75 7.86 15.99 -10.59
N MET A 76 7.31 14.81 -10.95
CA MET A 76 6.66 13.93 -9.99
C MET A 76 7.67 13.21 -9.09
N THR A 77 7.24 12.95 -7.86
CA THR A 77 7.91 12.06 -6.91
C THR A 77 7.26 10.67 -6.91
N PRO A 78 7.92 9.63 -6.36
CA PRO A 78 7.30 8.31 -6.18
C PRO A 78 5.98 8.37 -5.39
N ARG A 79 5.88 9.28 -4.43
CA ARG A 79 4.65 9.55 -3.66
C ARG A 79 3.52 10.03 -4.57
N ASP A 80 3.81 10.99 -5.45
CA ASP A 80 2.80 11.49 -6.40
C ASP A 80 2.30 10.34 -7.28
N ALA A 81 3.21 9.50 -7.78
CA ALA A 81 2.85 8.35 -8.61
C ALA A 81 1.84 7.42 -7.94
N VAL A 82 2.05 7.08 -6.66
CA VAL A 82 1.11 6.27 -5.87
C VAL A 82 -0.23 6.99 -5.72
N GLN A 83 -0.21 8.27 -5.37
CA GLN A 83 -1.45 9.05 -5.17
C GLN A 83 -2.31 9.09 -6.44
N TRP A 84 -1.71 9.32 -7.60
CA TRP A 84 -2.44 9.32 -8.86
C TRP A 84 -2.94 7.91 -9.23
N HIS A 85 -2.09 6.90 -9.08
CA HIS A 85 -2.45 5.51 -9.40
C HIS A 85 -3.68 5.05 -8.61
N GLU A 86 -3.68 5.32 -7.32
CA GLU A 86 -4.75 4.95 -6.40
C GLU A 86 -6.08 5.71 -6.62
N LEU A 87 -6.06 6.82 -7.37
CA LEU A 87 -7.27 7.51 -7.82
C LEU A 87 -7.77 6.98 -9.16
N GLY A 88 -7.14 5.94 -9.68
CA GLY A 88 -7.49 5.25 -10.92
C GLY A 88 -6.87 5.88 -12.16
N TYR A 89 -5.77 6.63 -12.02
CA TYR A 89 -5.04 7.18 -13.16
C TYR A 89 -3.89 6.24 -13.55
N SER A 90 -3.66 6.11 -14.85
CA SER A 90 -2.44 5.43 -15.31
C SER A 90 -1.21 6.30 -15.06
N HIS A 91 -0.02 5.70 -14.99
CA HIS A 91 1.23 6.43 -14.80
C HIS A 91 1.50 7.50 -15.88
N ALA A 92 1.16 7.20 -17.14
CA ALA A 92 1.31 8.17 -18.24
C ALA A 92 0.34 9.35 -18.06
N GLU A 93 -0.93 9.04 -17.79
CA GLU A 93 -1.97 10.05 -17.60
C GLU A 93 -1.71 10.92 -16.35
N ALA A 94 -1.14 10.34 -15.31
CA ALA A 94 -0.70 11.06 -14.12
C ALA A 94 0.42 12.06 -14.44
N ALA A 95 1.41 11.67 -15.24
CA ALA A 95 2.51 12.54 -15.65
C ALA A 95 2.01 13.74 -16.46
N ASP A 96 1.12 13.51 -17.43
CA ASP A 96 0.57 14.58 -18.27
C ASP A 96 -0.20 15.62 -17.44
N ARG A 97 -1.04 15.17 -16.50
CA ARG A 97 -1.83 16.06 -15.65
C ARG A 97 -1.00 16.76 -14.58
N HIS A 98 -0.01 16.08 -14.00
CA HIS A 98 0.92 16.70 -13.07
C HIS A 98 1.73 17.79 -13.78
N LEU A 99 2.17 17.55 -15.02
CA LEU A 99 2.84 18.55 -15.85
C LEU A 99 1.93 19.76 -16.16
N ALA A 100 0.63 19.54 -16.30
CA ALA A 100 -0.38 20.60 -16.44
C ALA A 100 -0.65 21.36 -15.11
N GLY A 101 -0.02 20.98 -14.00
CA GLY A 101 -0.23 21.59 -12.68
C GLY A 101 -1.54 21.16 -12.01
N GLU A 102 -2.21 20.15 -12.54
CA GLU A 102 -3.41 19.60 -11.92
C GLU A 102 -3.05 18.84 -10.65
N ARG A 103 -3.97 18.87 -9.67
CA ARG A 103 -3.83 18.08 -8.46
C ARG A 103 -4.62 16.78 -8.58
N PRO A 104 -4.10 15.66 -8.05
CA PRO A 104 -4.79 14.38 -8.07
C PRO A 104 -6.15 14.53 -7.36
N HIS A 105 -7.23 14.21 -8.08
CA HIS A 105 -8.58 14.18 -7.52
C HIS A 105 -9.22 12.82 -7.77
N PRO A 106 -10.03 12.28 -6.86
CA PRO A 106 -10.56 10.94 -7.07
C PRO A 106 -11.44 10.82 -8.31
N ARG A 107 -11.23 9.77 -9.12
CA ARG A 107 -12.18 9.37 -10.18
C ARG A 107 -13.44 8.79 -9.53
N ARG A 108 -14.30 9.69 -9.06
CA ARG A 108 -15.65 9.49 -8.50
C ARG A 108 -15.81 8.54 -7.30
N TRP A 109 -15.09 7.43 -7.18
CA TRP A 109 -15.38 6.39 -6.19
C TRP A 109 -15.17 6.83 -4.73
N TRP A 110 -14.14 7.64 -4.45
CA TRP A 110 -13.97 8.29 -3.14
C TRP A 110 -15.00 9.38 -2.87
N TRP A 111 -15.43 10.08 -3.93
CA TRP A 111 -16.51 11.04 -3.80
C TRP A 111 -17.83 10.35 -3.51
N THR A 112 -18.06 9.13 -4.02
CA THR A 112 -19.22 8.31 -3.66
C THR A 112 -19.15 7.87 -2.19
N LEU A 113 -17.97 7.48 -1.70
CA LEU A 113 -17.73 7.12 -0.29
C LEU A 113 -17.86 8.32 0.67
N LEU A 114 -17.42 9.52 0.26
CA LEU A 114 -17.34 10.72 1.12
C LEU A 114 -18.50 11.71 0.94
N ARG A 115 -19.21 11.66 -0.20
CA ARG A 115 -20.35 12.54 -0.52
C ARG A 115 -21.51 11.71 -1.08
N ARG A 116 -22.37 11.23 -0.19
CA ARG A 116 -23.73 11.79 -0.08
C ARG A 116 -24.54 11.15 1.04
N ARG A 117 -24.85 12.01 2.01
CA ARG A 117 -26.08 11.99 2.79
C ARG A 117 -27.21 12.54 1.92
N ALA A 118 -28.41 12.03 2.16
CA ALA A 118 -29.72 12.42 1.61
C ALA A 118 -30.08 11.88 0.21
N ARG A 119 -30.56 10.64 0.18
CA ARG A 119 -31.60 10.22 -0.77
C ARG A 119 -32.90 10.03 0.02
N ARG A 120 -34.00 10.64 -0.44
CA ARG A 120 -35.37 10.25 -0.05
C ARG A 120 -35.78 9.05 -0.90
N PRO A 121 -36.41 8.01 -0.34
CA PRO A 121 -36.74 6.79 -1.08
C PRO A 121 -38.07 6.95 -1.81
N ASP A 122 -38.16 6.34 -2.98
CA ASP A 122 -39.39 5.66 -3.40
C ASP A 122 -38.95 4.37 -4.11
N ALA A 123 -39.24 3.24 -3.45
CA ALA A 123 -38.83 1.85 -3.74
C ALA A 123 -37.32 1.53 -3.62
N LEU A 124 -37.02 0.41 -2.93
CA LEU A 124 -35.71 -0.25 -2.97
C LEU A 124 -35.56 -0.91 -4.35
N ALA A 125 -34.42 -0.70 -5.01
CA ALA A 125 -34.07 -1.50 -6.17
C ALA A 125 -33.83 -2.97 -5.78
N ASP A 126 -33.92 -3.90 -6.73
CA ASP A 126 -33.84 -5.36 -6.45
C ASP A 126 -32.54 -5.75 -5.72
N ASP A 127 -31.43 -5.09 -6.07
CA ASP A 127 -30.11 -5.25 -5.43
C ASP A 127 -30.10 -4.74 -3.97
N GLU A 128 -30.82 -3.66 -3.69
CA GLU A 128 -30.97 -3.11 -2.33
C GLU A 128 -31.91 -3.97 -1.48
N ALA A 129 -32.95 -4.55 -2.08
CA ALA A 129 -33.87 -5.47 -1.40
C ALA A 129 -33.20 -6.80 -1.04
N ASP A 130 -32.33 -7.30 -1.91
CA ASP A 130 -31.46 -8.46 -1.64
C ASP A 130 -30.49 -8.19 -0.48
N ALA A 131 -29.82 -7.04 -0.50
CA ALA A 131 -28.91 -6.63 0.57
C ALA A 131 -29.64 -6.40 1.91
N MET A 132 -30.85 -5.83 1.88
CA MET A 132 -31.71 -5.70 3.07
C MET A 132 -32.03 -7.06 3.68
N ARG A 133 -32.42 -8.03 2.86
CA ARG A 133 -32.73 -9.40 3.32
C ARG A 133 -31.52 -10.08 3.95
N GLU A 134 -30.33 -9.93 3.36
CA GLU A 134 -29.08 -10.49 3.90
C GLU A 134 -28.74 -9.92 5.29
N LEU A 135 -28.86 -8.60 5.47
CA LEU A 135 -28.60 -7.93 6.74
C LEU A 135 -29.58 -8.37 7.83
N LEU A 136 -30.89 -8.36 7.52
CA LEU A 136 -31.93 -8.79 8.46
C LEU A 136 -31.78 -10.26 8.84
N ALA A 137 -31.49 -11.14 7.87
CA ALA A 137 -31.28 -12.57 8.12
C ALA A 137 -30.07 -12.83 9.02
N SER A 138 -29.10 -11.93 9.01
CA SER A 138 -27.91 -11.97 9.88
C SER A 138 -28.16 -11.37 11.27
N GLY A 139 -29.40 -11.00 11.60
CA GLY A 139 -29.78 -10.41 12.89
C GLY A 139 -29.48 -8.91 13.01
N VAL A 140 -29.10 -8.24 11.92
CA VAL A 140 -28.87 -6.79 11.94
C VAL A 140 -30.23 -6.08 12.02
N GLY A 141 -30.40 -5.18 12.99
CA GLY A 141 -31.64 -4.42 13.13
C GLY A 141 -31.95 -3.57 11.90
N ALA A 142 -33.24 -3.42 11.58
CA ALA A 142 -33.71 -2.77 10.35
C ALA A 142 -33.18 -1.33 10.15
N ALA A 143 -33.01 -0.57 11.24
CA ALA A 143 -32.44 0.78 11.19
C ALA A 143 -30.96 0.77 10.76
N THR A 144 -30.16 -0.14 11.34
CA THR A 144 -28.75 -0.32 10.97
C THR A 144 -28.63 -0.86 9.54
N ALA A 145 -29.47 -1.84 9.18
CA ALA A 145 -29.50 -2.39 7.84
C ALA A 145 -29.80 -1.29 6.80
N ARG A 146 -30.77 -0.42 7.08
CA ARG A 146 -31.09 0.73 6.22
C ARG A 146 -29.92 1.71 6.10
N ALA A 147 -29.20 2.00 7.19
CA ALA A 147 -28.03 2.87 7.14
C ALA A 147 -26.90 2.31 6.25
N TYR A 148 -26.69 0.99 6.26
CA TYR A 148 -25.74 0.33 5.36
C TYR A 148 -26.16 0.45 3.87
N LEU A 149 -27.46 0.27 3.57
CA LEU A 149 -27.97 0.46 2.20
C LEU A 149 -27.85 1.91 1.72
N ASP A 150 -28.19 2.88 2.59
CA ASP A 150 -28.10 4.30 2.30
C ASP A 150 -26.63 4.74 2.08
N ALA A 151 -25.68 4.02 2.69
CA ALA A 151 -24.25 4.18 2.46
C ALA A 151 -23.73 3.43 1.22
N GLY A 152 -24.61 2.77 0.46
CA GLY A 152 -24.29 2.14 -0.82
C GLY A 152 -23.85 0.68 -0.74
N TRP A 153 -23.89 0.03 0.43
CA TRP A 153 -23.52 -1.37 0.55
C TRP A 153 -24.50 -2.26 -0.21
N ARG A 154 -23.97 -3.27 -0.90
CA ARG A 154 -24.73 -4.24 -1.69
C ARG A 154 -24.54 -5.66 -1.18
N ARG A 155 -25.36 -6.57 -1.70
CA ARG A 155 -25.32 -7.99 -1.32
C ARG A 155 -23.94 -8.59 -1.60
N GLY A 156 -23.44 -9.41 -0.67
CA GLY A 156 -22.14 -10.09 -0.84
C GLY A 156 -20.91 -9.22 -0.57
N GLU A 157 -21.11 -7.95 -0.18
CA GLU A 157 -20.01 -7.06 0.22
C GLU A 157 -19.54 -7.25 1.66
N GLY A 158 -20.17 -8.17 2.41
CA GLY A 158 -19.82 -8.45 3.80
C GLY A 158 -20.40 -7.46 4.81
N ALA A 159 -21.40 -6.66 4.42
CA ALA A 159 -22.09 -5.70 5.29
C ALA A 159 -22.54 -6.28 6.66
N PRO A 160 -23.04 -7.53 6.76
CA PRO A 160 -23.43 -8.09 8.05
C PRO A 160 -22.28 -8.18 9.07
N ALA A 161 -21.11 -8.60 8.63
CA ALA A 161 -19.94 -8.73 9.50
C ALA A 161 -19.46 -7.37 10.01
N TRP A 162 -19.56 -6.32 9.18
CA TRP A 162 -19.29 -4.94 9.58
C TRP A 162 -20.35 -4.40 10.54
N ALA A 163 -21.64 -4.63 10.25
CA ALA A 163 -22.73 -4.18 11.12
C ALA A 163 -22.65 -4.79 12.53
N ALA A 164 -22.23 -6.05 12.65
CA ALA A 164 -22.05 -6.73 13.93
C ALA A 164 -20.97 -6.08 14.83
N THR A 165 -20.01 -5.34 14.25
CA THR A 165 -18.98 -4.61 15.01
C THR A 165 -19.46 -3.26 15.56
N GLY A 166 -20.65 -2.79 15.16
CA GLY A 166 -21.16 -1.47 15.53
C GLY A 166 -20.47 -0.29 14.83
N ILE A 167 -19.59 -0.55 13.87
CA ILE A 167 -18.94 0.50 13.07
C ILE A 167 -19.97 1.14 12.13
N ASP A 168 -19.95 2.48 12.07
CA ASP A 168 -20.75 3.27 11.14
C ASP A 168 -20.49 2.86 9.67
N PRO A 169 -21.51 2.76 8.81
CA PRO A 169 -21.36 2.28 7.43
C PRO A 169 -20.30 3.00 6.60
N ALA A 170 -20.11 4.32 6.79
CA ALA A 170 -19.11 5.09 6.05
C ALA A 170 -17.69 4.77 6.52
N ARG A 171 -17.51 4.60 7.85
CA ARG A 171 -16.22 4.15 8.42
C ARG A 171 -15.91 2.71 8.05
N ALA A 172 -16.91 1.82 8.04
CA ALA A 172 -16.75 0.44 7.61
C ALA A 172 -16.26 0.37 6.15
N ALA A 173 -16.79 1.23 5.27
CA ALA A 173 -16.37 1.28 3.89
C ALA A 173 -14.94 1.81 3.74
N ALA A 174 -14.56 2.81 4.55
CA ALA A 174 -13.18 3.33 4.61
C ALA A 174 -12.18 2.26 5.09
N TRP A 175 -12.52 1.50 6.14
CA TRP A 175 -11.66 0.41 6.63
C TRP A 175 -11.56 -0.75 5.63
N ARG A 176 -12.66 -1.14 4.99
CA ARG A 176 -12.64 -2.12 3.91
C ARG A 176 -11.78 -1.68 2.73
N ALA A 177 -11.79 -0.39 2.38
CA ALA A 177 -10.95 0.15 1.32
C ALA A 177 -9.44 0.10 1.65
N LEU A 178 -9.08 0.01 2.93
CA LEU A 178 -7.70 -0.27 3.37
C LEU A 178 -7.36 -1.76 3.37
N GLY A 179 -8.33 -2.64 3.10
CA GLY A 179 -8.15 -4.10 3.19
C GLY A 179 -8.29 -4.67 4.61
N LEU A 180 -8.77 -3.89 5.59
CA LEU A 180 -8.97 -4.37 6.97
C LEU A 180 -10.20 -5.28 7.06
N ARG A 181 -10.10 -6.31 7.89
CA ARG A 181 -11.23 -7.16 8.26
C ARG A 181 -12.07 -6.50 9.36
N PRO A 182 -13.36 -6.82 9.50
CA PRO A 182 -14.24 -6.20 10.49
C PRO A 182 -13.68 -6.23 11.93
N ALA A 183 -13.12 -7.37 12.35
CA ALA A 183 -12.55 -7.52 13.69
C ALA A 183 -11.33 -6.62 13.94
N GLU A 184 -10.46 -6.46 12.93
CA GLU A 184 -9.27 -5.59 13.01
C GLU A 184 -9.69 -4.12 13.07
N ALA A 185 -10.64 -3.73 12.23
CA ALA A 185 -11.20 -2.39 12.23
C ALA A 185 -11.92 -2.06 13.55
N ALA A 186 -12.61 -3.03 14.15
CA ALA A 186 -13.26 -2.86 15.45
C ALA A 186 -12.23 -2.62 16.56
N ALA A 187 -11.13 -3.38 16.57
CA ALA A 187 -10.04 -3.18 17.52
C ALA A 187 -9.41 -1.78 17.40
N LEU A 188 -9.20 -1.30 16.17
CA LEU A 188 -8.67 0.04 15.91
C LEU A 188 -9.63 1.15 16.30
N ALA A 189 -10.92 1.00 15.98
CA ALA A 189 -11.95 1.94 16.37
C ALA A 189 -12.11 2.02 17.89
N ALA A 190 -12.04 0.88 18.59
CA ALA A 190 -12.03 0.84 20.06
C ALA A 190 -10.79 1.54 20.66
N GLY A 191 -9.66 1.50 19.96
CA GLY A 191 -8.45 2.25 20.28
C GLY A 191 -8.51 3.76 19.93
N GLY A 192 -9.64 4.25 19.41
CA GLY A 192 -9.84 5.66 19.07
C GLY A 192 -9.31 6.09 17.70
N ALA A 193 -8.92 5.13 16.84
CA ALA A 193 -8.48 5.45 15.48
C ALA A 193 -9.68 5.87 14.60
N ASP A 194 -9.59 7.04 13.96
CA ASP A 194 -10.55 7.43 12.93
C ASP A 194 -10.14 6.88 11.55
N ALA A 195 -11.10 6.24 10.88
CA ALA A 195 -10.88 5.58 9.60
C ALA A 195 -10.37 6.53 8.52
N PHE A 196 -10.93 7.74 8.45
CA PHE A 196 -10.58 8.70 7.42
C PHE A 196 -9.22 9.35 7.69
N ASP A 197 -8.88 9.60 8.94
CA ASP A 197 -7.56 10.12 9.31
C ASP A 197 -6.45 9.10 9.05
N VAL A 198 -6.67 7.83 9.41
CA VAL A 198 -5.71 6.76 9.11
C VAL A 198 -5.53 6.65 7.61
N LEU A 199 -6.63 6.51 6.88
CA LEU A 199 -6.65 6.45 5.42
C LEU A 199 -5.90 7.63 4.77
N ARG A 200 -6.11 8.86 5.25
CA ARG A 200 -5.40 10.05 4.80
C ARG A 200 -3.91 10.00 5.12
N ARG A 201 -3.49 9.50 6.28
CA ARG A 201 -2.06 9.40 6.63
C ARG A 201 -1.32 8.38 5.76
N TRP A 202 -1.92 7.23 5.49
CA TRP A 202 -1.35 6.23 4.56
C TRP A 202 -1.29 6.76 3.13
N TRP A 203 -2.33 7.48 2.72
CA TRP A 203 -2.38 8.21 1.45
C TRP A 203 -1.26 9.23 1.30
N ASP A 204 -1.10 10.08 2.32
CA ASP A 204 -0.07 11.10 2.37
C ASP A 204 1.32 10.45 2.44
N ALA A 205 1.48 9.26 3.02
CA ALA A 205 2.77 8.58 2.97
C ALA A 205 3.11 7.98 1.60
N GLY A 206 2.15 7.85 0.68
CA GLY A 206 2.38 7.21 -0.63
C GLY A 206 2.51 5.68 -0.52
N VAL A 207 1.88 5.07 0.48
CA VAL A 207 1.78 3.61 0.60
C VAL A 207 0.45 3.17 -0.04
N PRO A 208 0.44 2.17 -0.93
CA PRO A 208 -0.77 1.63 -1.54
C PRO A 208 -1.79 1.16 -0.51
N ARG A 209 -3.08 1.37 -0.78
CA ARG A 209 -4.15 1.10 0.20
C ARG A 209 -4.28 -0.38 0.52
N GLU A 210 -4.06 -1.23 -0.47
CA GLU A 210 -4.13 -2.68 -0.33
C GLU A 210 -3.07 -3.25 0.62
N GLU A 211 -1.92 -2.58 0.74
CA GLU A 211 -0.87 -2.98 1.69
C GLU A 211 -1.07 -2.37 3.08
N ALA A 212 -1.78 -1.24 3.18
CA ALA A 212 -1.89 -0.45 4.39
C ALA A 212 -2.45 -1.26 5.57
N ALA A 213 -3.44 -2.14 5.36
CA ALA A 213 -3.94 -3.03 6.40
C ALA A 213 -2.84 -3.92 6.98
N SER A 214 -2.04 -4.57 6.12
CA SER A 214 -0.98 -5.49 6.56
C SER A 214 0.07 -4.78 7.40
N TRP A 215 0.51 -3.59 6.96
CA TRP A 215 1.47 -2.78 7.71
C TRP A 215 0.90 -2.26 9.03
N LEU A 216 -0.36 -1.82 9.02
CA LEU A 216 -1.04 -1.30 10.20
C LEU A 216 -1.27 -2.39 11.25
N VAL A 217 -1.72 -3.58 10.84
CA VAL A 217 -1.88 -4.75 11.72
C VAL A 217 -0.54 -5.21 12.29
N ALA A 218 0.54 -5.08 11.52
CA ALA A 218 1.91 -5.32 11.97
C ALA A 218 2.47 -4.21 12.88
N GLY A 219 1.68 -3.18 13.20
CA GLY A 219 2.05 -2.10 14.11
C GLY A 219 3.05 -1.11 13.51
N PHE A 220 3.12 -0.97 12.19
CA PHE A 220 3.98 0.01 11.52
C PHE A 220 3.24 1.33 11.33
N THR A 221 3.98 2.44 11.46
CA THR A 221 3.50 3.75 11.02
C THR A 221 3.65 3.89 9.49
N PRO A 222 2.90 4.79 8.83
CA PRO A 222 3.02 4.99 7.39
C PRO A 222 4.44 5.29 6.90
N ASP A 223 5.20 6.09 7.64
CA ASP A 223 6.60 6.43 7.31
C ASP A 223 7.54 5.22 7.46
N GLU A 224 7.31 4.37 8.47
CA GLU A 224 8.08 3.14 8.63
C GLU A 224 7.76 2.11 7.55
N ALA A 225 6.49 1.99 7.17
CA ALA A 225 6.08 1.14 6.06
C ALA A 225 6.70 1.62 4.75
N LEU A 226 6.72 2.93 4.47
CA LEU A 226 7.39 3.47 3.30
C LEU A 226 8.88 3.11 3.29
N ARG A 227 9.59 3.31 4.41
CA ARG A 227 11.01 2.94 4.54
C ARG A 227 11.25 1.44 4.31
N ALA A 228 10.44 0.60 4.93
CA ALA A 228 10.53 -0.85 4.75
C ALA A 228 10.25 -1.26 3.29
N ARG A 229 9.30 -0.60 2.60
CA ARG A 229 9.02 -0.83 1.18
C ARG A 229 10.17 -0.37 0.27
N THR A 230 10.84 0.73 0.60
CA THR A 230 12.06 1.14 -0.14
C THR A 230 13.21 0.17 0.04
N ASP A 231 13.27 -0.53 1.18
CA ASP A 231 14.25 -1.60 1.42
C ASP A 231 13.81 -2.94 0.81
N GLY A 232 12.68 -2.98 0.12
CA GLY A 232 12.13 -4.18 -0.52
C GLY A 232 11.50 -5.18 0.45
N ALA A 233 11.19 -4.77 1.69
CA ALA A 233 10.50 -5.60 2.67
C ALA A 233 8.98 -5.52 2.48
N THR A 234 8.33 -6.67 2.63
CA THR A 234 6.87 -6.76 2.82
C THR A 234 6.51 -6.56 4.30
N ALA A 235 5.24 -6.28 4.60
CA ALA A 235 4.76 -6.12 5.98
C ALA A 235 5.13 -7.31 6.87
N GLU A 236 4.97 -8.54 6.36
CA GLU A 236 5.32 -9.77 7.05
C GLU A 236 6.82 -9.87 7.32
N ARG A 237 7.65 -9.67 6.29
CA ARG A 237 9.11 -9.72 6.44
C ARG A 237 9.62 -8.65 7.41
N ALA A 238 9.08 -7.44 7.33
CA ALA A 238 9.45 -6.35 8.23
C ALA A 238 9.02 -6.64 9.68
N ALA A 239 7.84 -7.23 9.89
CA ALA A 239 7.38 -7.67 11.21
C ALA A 239 8.31 -8.73 11.81
N VAL A 240 8.73 -9.72 11.01
CA VAL A 240 9.71 -10.74 11.44
C VAL A 240 11.05 -10.11 11.81
N LEU A 241 11.58 -9.20 10.98
CA LEU A 241 12.83 -8.49 11.28
C LEU A 241 12.72 -7.64 12.55
N ARG A 242 11.56 -7.01 12.79
CA ARG A 242 11.29 -6.26 14.03
C ARG A 242 11.24 -7.18 15.25
N ALA A 243 10.62 -8.36 15.13
CA ALA A 243 10.60 -9.34 16.21
C ALA A 243 12.00 -9.90 16.53
N LEU A 244 12.83 -10.12 15.51
CA LEU A 244 14.21 -10.59 15.66
C LEU A 244 15.14 -9.48 16.19
N GLY A 245 14.96 -8.24 15.75
CA GLY A 245 15.75 -7.08 16.18
C GLY A 245 15.34 -6.50 17.53
N GLY A 246 14.10 -6.72 17.98
CA GLY A 246 13.60 -6.33 19.30
C GLY A 246 14.02 -7.28 20.43
N GLY A 247 14.70 -8.39 20.11
CA GLY A 247 15.18 -9.40 21.07
C GLY A 247 16.53 -9.10 21.75
N ILE A 248 17.02 -7.86 21.67
CA ILE A 248 18.17 -7.40 22.47
C ILE A 248 17.76 -6.11 23.20
N GLY A 249 16.90 -6.26 24.20
CA GLY A 249 16.76 -5.32 25.32
C GLY A 249 17.44 -5.92 26.55
N PRO A 250 18.12 -5.11 27.38
CA PRO A 250 19.18 -5.57 28.29
C PRO A 250 18.64 -6.52 29.35
N ALA A 251 19.26 -7.70 29.45
CA ALA A 251 19.14 -8.52 30.64
C ALA A 251 19.80 -7.77 31.80
N SER A 252 18.96 -7.06 32.55
CA SER A 252 18.90 -7.14 34.00
C SER A 252 20.24 -6.99 34.71
N ALA A 253 20.56 -5.76 35.10
CA ALA A 253 21.27 -5.53 36.35
C ALA A 253 20.46 -6.21 37.47
N GLY A 254 20.88 -7.42 37.85
CA GLY A 254 20.48 -8.07 39.09
C GLY A 254 21.27 -7.43 40.24
N PRO A 255 20.62 -7.15 41.38
CA PRO A 255 21.30 -6.55 42.52
C PRO A 255 22.08 -7.63 43.26
N ASP A 256 23.36 -7.39 43.53
CA ASP A 256 24.01 -8.04 44.67
C ASP A 256 25.21 -7.23 45.18
N ARG A 257 24.95 -6.67 46.37
CA ARG A 257 25.84 -6.33 47.50
C ARG A 257 27.06 -5.44 47.28
#